data_AF-A0AB34IMH3-F1
#
_entry.id   AF-A0AB34IMH3-F1
#
_cell.length_a   1.000
_cell.length_b   1.000
_cell.length_c   1.000
_cell.angle_alpha   90.00
_cell.angle_beta   90.00
_cell.angle_gamma   90.00
#
_symmetry.space_group_name_H-M   'P 1'
#
loop_
_entity.id
_entity.type
_entity.pdbx_description
1 polymer ?
#
loop_
_entity_poly.entity_id
_entity_poly.type
_entity_poly.pdbx_seq_one_letter_code
_entity_poly.pdbx_strand_id
1 'polypeptide(L)'
;MALPSSKVKLNKRHTEILADEAGVPPSVAISTMVVYRSVGIGIFGVFMRCAGMPLEKIALYMNSSQVSGKGQLAQSIRLTFKDGLLTPYRVVGPASLVAWFFQYSVMGFAFQFFDSTLSSLMGAQPVYYGPELMKPAPKKSEAQPSSVVAANVVKTALAPLLSGSLESLVANRAEVERYYGRQQFKQIESNLNWGGLAKFCGPGYFANASRNVVMCSTTFVLTPITYKLYFPQEKKSKTTLFWYGLGMNIFAGNVIAITQQALWGRALDYGAVGGGRPINYEAVVREGLKKEGISAFFTPAKWFSRVLMNAPAQGALPWYYNEILPMGEHKVLQLVKKLYGIR
;
A
#
# COMPACT_ATOMS: atom_id res chain seq x y z
N MET A 1 4.58 -39.42 8.27
CA MET A 1 3.14 -39.41 8.62
C MET A 1 2.46 -38.37 7.76
N ALA A 2 1.81 -38.78 6.67
CA ALA A 2 1.03 -37.87 5.83
C ALA A 2 -0.33 -37.65 6.50
N LEU A 3 -0.67 -36.39 6.81
CA LEU A 3 -1.99 -36.03 7.33
C LEU A 3 -3.06 -36.37 6.28
N PRO A 4 -4.21 -36.94 6.67
CA PRO A 4 -5.29 -37.24 5.74
C PRO A 4 -5.82 -35.93 5.13
N SER A 5 -5.67 -35.77 3.81
CA SER A 5 -6.23 -34.62 3.09
C SER A 5 -7.73 -34.78 2.98
N SER A 6 -8.48 -34.33 3.99
CA SER A 6 -9.85 -33.90 3.74
C SER A 6 -9.73 -32.77 2.71
N LYS A 7 -10.09 -33.04 1.45
CA LYS A 7 -10.10 -32.03 0.40
C LYS A 7 -11.24 -31.05 0.72
N VAL A 8 -10.97 -30.11 1.62
CA VAL A 8 -11.82 -28.95 1.82
C VAL A 8 -11.98 -28.31 0.45
N LYS A 9 -13.21 -28.28 -0.05
CA LYS A 9 -13.52 -27.70 -1.36
C LYS A 9 -13.31 -26.20 -1.24
N LEU A 10 -12.12 -25.74 -1.63
CA LEU A 10 -11.81 -24.31 -1.68
C LEU A 10 -12.79 -23.65 -2.67
N ASN A 11 -13.25 -22.43 -2.34
CA ASN A 11 -14.07 -21.68 -3.29
C ASN A 11 -13.24 -21.41 -4.53
N LYS A 12 -13.81 -21.63 -5.72
CA LYS A 12 -13.16 -21.23 -6.97
C LYS A 12 -12.86 -19.74 -6.89
N ARG A 13 -11.62 -19.36 -7.21
CA ARG A 13 -11.20 -17.96 -7.20
C ARG A 13 -11.99 -17.19 -8.25
N HIS A 14 -12.22 -15.90 -8.03
CA HIS A 14 -12.81 -15.02 -9.05
C HIS A 14 -12.10 -15.13 -10.40
N THR A 15 -10.76 -15.19 -10.39
CA THR A 15 -9.97 -15.40 -11.62
C THR A 15 -10.19 -16.77 -12.27
N GLU A 16 -10.46 -17.82 -11.51
CA GLU A 16 -10.77 -19.15 -12.07
C GLU A 16 -12.16 -19.17 -12.70
N ILE A 17 -13.13 -18.52 -12.07
CA ILE A 17 -14.48 -18.34 -12.64
C ILE A 17 -14.38 -17.59 -13.97
N LEU A 18 -13.63 -16.48 -14.00
CA LEU A 18 -13.40 -15.71 -15.22
C LEU A 18 -12.66 -16.51 -16.30
N ALA A 19 -11.70 -17.36 -15.91
CA ALA A 19 -10.98 -18.23 -16.83
C ALA A 19 -11.92 -19.22 -17.51
N ASP A 20 -12.80 -19.87 -16.71
CA ASP A 20 -13.83 -20.78 -17.21
C ASP A 20 -14.81 -20.06 -18.14
N GLU A 21 -15.33 -18.91 -17.72
CA GLU A 21 -16.28 -18.10 -18.51
C GLU A 21 -15.69 -17.58 -19.82
N ALA A 22 -14.42 -17.20 -19.82
CA ALA A 22 -13.71 -16.73 -21.02
C ALA A 22 -13.19 -17.90 -21.89
N GLY A 23 -13.21 -19.14 -21.40
CA GLY A 23 -12.59 -20.28 -22.07
C GLY A 23 -11.08 -20.10 -22.25
N VAL A 24 -10.39 -19.58 -21.23
CA VAL A 24 -8.94 -19.35 -21.22
C VAL A 24 -8.30 -20.27 -20.17
N PRO A 25 -7.18 -20.96 -20.47
CA PRO A 25 -6.49 -21.79 -19.49
C PRO A 25 -6.16 -21.02 -18.20
N PRO A 26 -6.35 -21.61 -17.01
CA PRO A 26 -6.11 -20.94 -15.74
C PRO A 26 -4.68 -20.36 -15.61
N SER A 27 -3.67 -21.05 -16.15
CA SER A 27 -2.28 -20.56 -16.13
C SER A 27 -2.12 -19.22 -16.87
N VAL A 28 -2.80 -19.05 -18.01
CA VAL A 28 -2.79 -17.81 -18.78
C VAL A 28 -3.65 -16.74 -18.09
N ALA A 29 -4.85 -17.12 -17.64
CA ALA A 29 -5.78 -16.19 -16.99
C ALA A 29 -5.21 -15.61 -15.69
N ILE A 30 -4.58 -16.42 -14.84
CA ILE A 30 -3.99 -15.98 -13.56
C ILE A 30 -2.90 -14.93 -13.81
N SER A 31 -1.91 -15.25 -14.64
CA SER A 31 -0.82 -14.31 -14.95
C SER A 31 -1.34 -13.03 -15.62
N THR A 32 -2.28 -13.15 -16.55
CA THR A 32 -2.89 -12.00 -17.23
C THR A 32 -3.61 -11.10 -16.23
N MET A 33 -4.40 -11.65 -15.31
CA MET A 33 -5.12 -10.87 -14.31
C MET A 33 -4.21 -10.19 -13.31
N VAL A 34 -3.12 -10.85 -12.90
CA VAL A 34 -2.10 -10.22 -12.05
C VAL A 34 -1.49 -9.01 -12.75
N VAL A 35 -1.10 -9.15 -14.02
CA VAL A 35 -0.55 -8.04 -14.82
C VAL A 35 -1.57 -6.92 -15.00
N TYR A 36 -2.77 -7.25 -15.47
CA TYR A 36 -3.85 -6.29 -15.71
C TYR A 36 -4.17 -5.47 -14.45
N ARG A 37 -4.38 -6.13 -13.31
CA ARG A 37 -4.67 -5.46 -12.05
C ARG A 37 -3.50 -4.60 -11.58
N SER A 38 -2.27 -5.10 -11.69
CA SER A 38 -1.07 -4.35 -11.28
C SER A 38 -0.86 -3.10 -12.14
N VAL A 39 -1.04 -3.20 -13.46
CA VAL A 39 -1.00 -2.05 -14.38
C VAL A 39 -2.11 -1.05 -14.03
N GLY A 40 -3.34 -1.53 -13.80
CA GLY A 40 -4.47 -0.67 -13.43
C GLY A 40 -4.23 0.08 -12.11
N ILE A 41 -3.74 -0.60 -11.07
CA ILE A 41 -3.37 0.05 -9.80
C ILE A 41 -2.24 1.07 -10.02
N GLY A 42 -1.26 0.77 -10.87
CA GLY A 42 -0.19 1.71 -11.26
C GLY A 42 -0.72 2.97 -11.92
N ILE A 43 -1.59 2.83 -12.92
CA ILE A 43 -2.26 3.95 -13.61
C ILE A 43 -3.04 4.79 -12.60
N PHE A 44 -3.84 4.15 -11.76
CA PHE A 44 -4.57 4.82 -10.69
C PHE A 44 -3.64 5.59 -9.75
N GLY A 45 -2.53 4.98 -9.33
CA GLY A 45 -1.51 5.62 -8.51
C GLY A 45 -0.97 6.90 -9.14
N VAL A 46 -0.62 6.87 -10.43
CA VAL A 46 -0.17 8.06 -11.17
C VAL A 46 -1.23 9.16 -11.17
N PHE A 47 -2.47 8.84 -11.57
CA PHE A 47 -3.53 9.85 -11.64
C PHE A 47 -3.82 10.48 -10.28
N MET A 48 -3.93 9.68 -9.23
CA MET A 48 -4.25 10.16 -7.89
C MET A 48 -3.10 10.98 -7.29
N ARG A 49 -1.84 10.61 -7.56
CA ARG A 49 -0.67 11.38 -7.11
C ARG A 49 -0.52 12.70 -7.85
N CYS A 50 -0.73 12.69 -9.16
CA CYS A 50 -0.78 13.92 -9.95
C CYS A 50 -1.85 14.86 -9.41
N ALA A 51 -3.09 14.40 -9.28
CA ALA A 51 -4.21 15.22 -8.80
C ALA A 51 -4.01 15.70 -7.34
N GLY A 52 -3.40 14.86 -6.49
CA GLY A 52 -3.14 15.17 -5.08
C GLY A 52 -1.86 15.97 -4.82
N MET A 53 -1.07 16.31 -5.85
CA MET A 53 0.27 16.89 -5.68
C MET A 53 0.30 18.16 -4.80
N PRO A 54 -0.66 19.12 -4.92
CA PRO A 54 -0.69 20.26 -4.02
C PRO A 54 -0.83 19.86 -2.54
N LEU A 55 -1.73 18.90 -2.24
CA LEU A 55 -1.93 18.39 -0.88
C LEU A 55 -0.69 17.62 -0.38
N GLU A 56 -0.02 16.87 -1.26
CA GLU A 56 1.22 16.17 -0.94
C GLU A 56 2.34 17.14 -0.57
N LYS A 57 2.50 18.25 -1.30
CA LYS A 57 3.49 19.29 -0.95
C LYS A 57 3.19 19.98 0.38
N ILE A 58 1.92 20.34 0.62
CA ILE A 58 1.48 20.92 1.90
C ILE A 58 1.83 19.96 3.04
N ALA A 59 1.46 18.69 2.92
CA ALA A 59 1.72 17.67 3.93
C ALA A 59 3.22 17.45 4.16
N LEU A 60 4.05 17.46 3.11
CA LEU A 60 5.52 17.35 3.25
C LEU A 60 6.08 18.51 4.07
N TYR A 61 5.74 19.76 3.73
CA TYR A 61 6.22 20.92 4.49
C TYR A 61 5.73 20.91 5.94
N MET A 62 4.47 20.56 6.19
CA MET A 62 3.91 20.45 7.55
C MET A 62 4.60 19.41 8.43
N ASN A 63 5.21 18.38 7.82
CA ASN A 63 5.95 17.35 8.55
C ASN A 63 7.45 17.63 8.61
N SER A 64 7.93 18.70 7.99
CA SER A 64 9.34 19.09 7.99
C SER A 64 9.65 20.06 9.13
N SER A 65 10.94 20.21 9.45
CA SER A 65 11.43 21.23 10.38
C SER A 65 11.24 22.68 9.88
N GLN A 66 10.89 22.88 8.61
CA GLN A 66 10.70 24.20 8.00
C GLN A 66 9.41 24.90 8.47
N VAL A 67 8.47 24.14 9.06
CA VAL A 67 7.20 24.65 9.56
C VAL A 67 7.11 24.36 11.06
N SER A 68 7.05 25.42 11.88
CA SER A 68 7.02 25.31 13.34
C SER A 68 6.15 26.40 13.98
N GLY A 69 5.83 26.24 15.28
CA GLY A 69 5.01 27.21 16.02
C GLY A 69 3.53 27.25 15.60
N LYS A 70 2.90 28.41 15.73
CA LYS A 70 1.46 28.62 15.43
C LYS A 70 1.22 28.80 13.92
N GLY A 71 0.09 28.32 13.42
CA GLY A 71 -0.33 28.53 12.02
C GLY A 71 0.39 27.65 10.99
N GLN A 72 0.81 26.44 11.37
CA GLN A 72 1.59 25.52 10.53
C GLN A 72 0.96 25.26 9.15
N LEU A 73 -0.36 25.11 9.09
CA LEU A 73 -1.07 24.91 7.82
C LEU A 73 -0.90 26.12 6.89
N ALA A 74 -1.11 27.34 7.39
CA ALA A 74 -0.95 28.56 6.60
C ALA A 74 0.51 28.73 6.12
N GLN A 75 1.49 28.44 6.98
CA GLN A 75 2.91 28.45 6.60
C GLN A 75 3.19 27.45 5.48
N SER A 76 2.69 26.21 5.59
CA SER A 76 2.90 25.18 4.57
C SER A 76 2.23 25.48 3.24
N ILE A 77 1.04 26.09 3.24
CA ILE A 77 0.35 26.55 2.03
C ILE A 77 1.18 27.66 1.37
N ARG A 78 1.65 28.63 2.15
CA ARG A 78 2.49 29.73 1.64
C ARG A 78 3.79 29.20 1.01
N LEU A 79 4.44 28.22 1.63
CA LEU A 79 5.65 27.58 1.07
C LEU A 79 5.34 26.78 -0.19
N THR A 80 4.21 26.07 -0.22
CA THR A 80 3.79 25.25 -1.36
C THR A 80 3.55 26.08 -2.62
N PHE A 81 2.98 27.28 -2.46
CA PHE A 81 2.61 28.15 -3.58
C PHE A 81 3.47 29.41 -3.68
N LYS A 82 4.66 29.43 -3.05
CA LYS A 82 5.54 30.60 -2.97
C LYS A 82 5.83 31.22 -4.34
N ASP A 83 6.01 30.38 -5.36
CA ASP A 83 6.36 30.80 -6.72
C ASP A 83 5.17 30.67 -7.71
N GLY A 84 3.93 30.59 -7.21
CA GLY A 84 2.70 30.50 -7.99
C GLY A 84 1.94 29.17 -7.88
N LEU A 85 0.73 29.13 -8.45
CA LEU A 85 -0.23 28.02 -8.32
C LEU A 85 0.26 26.68 -8.88
N LEU A 86 1.12 26.71 -9.91
CA LEU A 86 1.66 25.50 -10.55
C LEU A 86 2.97 25.01 -9.93
N THR A 87 3.52 25.73 -8.94
CA THR A 87 4.74 25.34 -8.23
C THR A 87 4.74 23.89 -7.72
N PRO A 88 3.63 23.36 -7.16
CA PRO A 88 3.60 21.98 -6.68
C PRO A 88 3.84 20.95 -7.79
N TYR A 89 3.44 21.27 -9.03
CA TYR A 89 3.54 20.36 -10.17
C TYR A 89 4.91 20.36 -10.84
N ARG A 90 5.83 21.27 -10.46
CA ARG A 90 7.20 21.28 -11.00
C ARG A 90 7.96 19.98 -10.73
N VAL A 91 7.54 19.18 -9.74
CA VAL A 91 8.13 17.86 -9.45
C VAL A 91 7.47 16.71 -10.21
N VAL A 92 6.42 16.97 -10.99
CA VAL A 92 5.73 15.97 -11.81
C VAL A 92 6.46 15.88 -13.14
N GLY A 93 7.54 15.09 -13.17
CA GLY A 93 8.28 14.76 -14.39
C GLY A 93 8.12 13.29 -14.79
N PRO A 94 8.68 12.87 -15.94
CA PRO A 94 8.61 11.48 -16.40
C PRO A 94 9.10 10.47 -15.35
N ALA A 95 10.18 10.79 -14.65
CA ALA A 95 10.71 9.94 -13.58
C ALA A 95 9.73 9.78 -12.41
N SER A 96 9.00 10.85 -12.04
CA SER A 96 7.98 10.80 -10.99
C SER A 96 6.79 9.94 -11.41
N LEU A 97 6.34 10.06 -12.67
CA LEU A 97 5.26 9.23 -13.21
C LEU A 97 5.64 7.74 -13.21
N VAL A 98 6.85 7.42 -13.66
CA VAL A 98 7.38 6.05 -13.66
C VAL A 98 7.50 5.52 -12.23
N ALA A 99 8.02 6.32 -11.30
CA ALA A 99 8.14 5.93 -9.89
C ALA A 99 6.76 5.66 -9.25
N TRP A 100 5.77 6.53 -9.47
CA TRP A 100 4.42 6.32 -8.96
C TRP A 100 3.74 5.11 -9.59
N PHE A 101 3.89 4.93 -10.89
CA PHE A 101 3.37 3.75 -11.58
C PHE A 101 3.92 2.47 -10.94
N PHE A 102 5.25 2.35 -10.84
CA PHE A 102 5.87 1.15 -10.27
C PHE A 102 5.57 0.97 -8.78
N GLN A 103 5.53 2.04 -7.99
CA GLN A 103 5.18 1.95 -6.57
C GLN A 103 3.81 1.27 -6.39
N TYR A 104 2.81 1.72 -7.11
CA TYR A 104 1.45 1.20 -7.00
C TYR A 104 1.28 -0.16 -7.70
N SER A 105 1.92 -0.36 -8.86
CA SER A 105 1.91 -1.65 -9.56
C SER A 105 2.58 -2.76 -8.76
N VAL A 106 3.74 -2.49 -8.16
CA VAL A 106 4.47 -3.48 -7.33
C VAL A 106 3.66 -3.83 -6.10
N MET A 107 3.02 -2.86 -5.44
CA MET A 107 2.14 -3.14 -4.30
C MET A 107 1.01 -4.11 -4.68
N GLY A 108 0.32 -3.84 -5.80
CA GLY A 108 -0.76 -4.71 -6.30
C GLY A 108 -0.28 -6.09 -6.75
N PHE A 109 0.87 -6.16 -7.41
CA PHE A 109 1.52 -7.41 -7.83
C PHE A 109 1.92 -8.25 -6.62
N ALA A 110 2.67 -7.65 -5.69
CA ALA A 110 3.24 -8.32 -4.53
C ALA A 110 2.15 -8.94 -3.67
N PHE A 111 1.08 -8.19 -3.39
CA PHE A 111 -0.03 -8.70 -2.61
C PHE A 111 -0.70 -9.91 -3.26
N GLN A 112 -1.06 -9.81 -4.53
CA GLN A 112 -1.70 -10.92 -5.24
C GLN A 112 -0.79 -12.15 -5.31
N PHE A 113 0.51 -11.94 -5.55
CA PHE A 113 1.50 -13.00 -5.61
C PHE A 113 1.64 -13.72 -4.27
N PHE A 114 1.84 -12.98 -3.18
CA PHE A 114 2.01 -13.56 -1.85
C PHE A 114 0.73 -14.17 -1.30
N ASP A 115 -0.43 -13.51 -1.45
CA ASP A 115 -1.72 -14.09 -1.05
C ASP A 115 -1.98 -15.40 -1.80
N SER A 116 -1.79 -15.40 -3.13
CA SER A 116 -1.99 -16.60 -3.95
C SER A 116 -1.06 -17.75 -3.54
N THR A 117 0.23 -17.45 -3.38
CA THR A 117 1.26 -18.45 -3.07
C THR A 117 1.07 -19.03 -1.68
N LEU A 118 0.86 -18.17 -0.67
CA LEU A 118 0.62 -18.62 0.69
C LEU A 118 -0.70 -19.39 0.80
N SER A 119 -1.77 -18.94 0.11
CA SER A 119 -3.02 -19.71 0.04
C SER A 119 -2.81 -21.12 -0.53
N SER A 120 -2.04 -21.24 -1.60
CA SER A 120 -1.74 -22.55 -2.22
C SER A 120 -0.89 -23.43 -1.31
N LEU A 121 0.16 -22.87 -0.68
CA LEU A 121 1.08 -23.61 0.18
C LEU A 121 0.42 -24.09 1.48
N MET A 122 -0.49 -23.30 2.03
CA MET A 122 -1.06 -23.52 3.36
C MET A 122 -2.47 -24.10 3.34
N GLY A 123 -3.07 -24.29 2.16
CA GLY A 123 -4.49 -24.67 2.04
C GLY A 123 -5.43 -23.60 2.61
N ALA A 124 -5.02 -22.33 2.56
CA ALA A 124 -5.77 -21.19 3.08
C ALA A 124 -6.62 -20.54 1.98
N GLN A 125 -7.75 -19.94 2.36
CA GLN A 125 -8.60 -19.20 1.42
C GLN A 125 -7.91 -17.90 1.00
N PRO A 126 -7.93 -17.52 -0.28
CA PRO A 126 -7.49 -16.20 -0.74
C PRO A 126 -8.31 -15.08 -0.08
N VAL A 127 -7.78 -13.85 -0.07
CA VAL A 127 -8.59 -12.72 0.39
C VAL A 127 -9.69 -12.41 -0.63
N TYR A 128 -10.89 -12.07 -0.13
CA TYR A 128 -12.03 -11.69 -0.94
C TYR A 128 -11.69 -10.58 -1.94
N TYR A 129 -12.15 -10.75 -3.18
CA TYR A 129 -11.88 -9.83 -4.27
C TYR A 129 -13.12 -9.57 -5.13
N GLY A 130 -13.25 -8.33 -5.59
CA GLY A 130 -14.18 -8.00 -6.66
C GLY A 130 -15.65 -8.23 -6.25
N PRO A 131 -16.48 -8.78 -7.16
CA PRO A 131 -17.89 -9.08 -6.88
C PRO A 131 -18.13 -10.00 -5.67
N GLU A 132 -17.11 -10.75 -5.23
CA GLU A 132 -17.22 -11.61 -4.06
C GLU A 132 -17.51 -10.81 -2.78
N LEU A 133 -17.02 -9.58 -2.67
CA LEU A 133 -17.24 -8.71 -1.50
C LEU A 133 -18.71 -8.38 -1.25
N MET A 134 -19.47 -8.28 -2.35
CA MET A 134 -20.89 -7.92 -2.31
C MET A 134 -21.80 -9.11 -2.00
N LYS A 135 -21.31 -10.35 -2.13
CA LYS A 135 -22.10 -11.54 -1.79
C LYS A 135 -22.28 -11.65 -0.26
N PRO A 136 -23.32 -12.34 0.22
CA PRO A 136 -23.44 -12.70 1.64
C PRO A 136 -22.18 -13.41 2.15
N ALA A 137 -21.85 -13.19 3.43
CA ALA A 137 -20.82 -13.97 4.10
C ALA A 137 -21.20 -15.45 4.09
N PRO A 138 -20.23 -16.38 4.01
CA PRO A 138 -20.52 -17.81 4.15
C PRO A 138 -21.30 -18.04 5.45
N LYS A 139 -22.41 -18.78 5.40
CA LYS A 139 -23.10 -19.20 6.63
C LYS A 139 -22.10 -19.99 7.47
N LYS A 140 -22.10 -19.81 8.80
CA LYS A 140 -21.26 -20.54 9.77
C LYS A 140 -21.55 -22.05 9.83
N SER A 141 -22.16 -22.64 8.80
CA SER A 141 -22.83 -23.94 8.89
C SER A 141 -21.90 -25.15 8.95
N GLU A 142 -20.59 -24.98 8.78
CA GLU A 142 -19.60 -26.01 9.13
C GLU A 142 -18.41 -25.35 9.81
N ALA A 143 -18.06 -25.81 11.02
CA ALA A 143 -16.85 -25.37 11.70
C ALA A 143 -15.65 -25.73 10.81
N GLN A 144 -14.95 -24.73 10.28
CA GLN A 144 -13.71 -24.99 9.55
C GLN A 144 -12.71 -25.70 10.45
N PRO A 145 -11.92 -26.66 9.93
CA PRO A 145 -10.84 -27.28 10.70
C PRO A 145 -9.92 -26.21 11.30
N SER A 146 -9.47 -26.41 12.54
CA SER A 146 -8.59 -25.48 13.25
C SER A 146 -7.30 -25.18 12.48
N SER A 147 -6.78 -26.16 11.72
CA SER A 147 -5.64 -26.00 10.82
C SER A 147 -5.90 -24.99 9.70
N VAL A 148 -7.10 -24.98 9.11
CA VAL A 148 -7.49 -24.02 8.06
C VAL A 148 -7.65 -22.62 8.65
N VAL A 149 -8.20 -22.52 9.86
CA VAL A 149 -8.30 -21.24 10.58
C VAL A 149 -6.91 -20.68 10.88
N ALA A 150 -6.01 -21.50 11.43
CA ALA A 150 -4.63 -21.10 11.71
C ALA A 150 -3.89 -20.69 10.42
N ALA A 151 -4.05 -21.45 9.33
CA ALA A 151 -3.47 -21.13 8.03
C ALA A 151 -3.97 -19.79 7.49
N ASN A 152 -5.28 -19.52 7.59
CA ASN A 152 -5.86 -18.23 7.22
C ASN A 152 -5.29 -17.08 8.05
N VAL A 153 -5.15 -17.24 9.38
CA VAL A 153 -4.59 -16.20 10.27
C VAL A 153 -3.14 -15.90 9.90
N VAL A 154 -2.31 -16.92 9.76
CA VAL A 154 -0.89 -16.76 9.43
C VAL A 154 -0.74 -16.14 8.04
N LYS A 155 -1.49 -16.60 7.03
CA LYS A 155 -1.50 -16.00 5.68
C LYS A 155 -1.91 -14.54 5.70
N THR A 156 -2.97 -14.21 6.45
CA THR A 156 -3.50 -12.84 6.61
C THR A 156 -2.46 -11.90 7.23
N ALA A 157 -1.55 -12.41 8.06
CA ALA A 157 -0.43 -11.64 8.60
C ALA A 157 0.77 -11.58 7.65
N LEU A 158 1.16 -12.70 7.02
CA LEU A 158 2.36 -12.81 6.19
C LEU A 158 2.22 -12.14 4.82
N ALA A 159 1.07 -12.26 4.16
CA ALA A 159 0.87 -11.66 2.84
C ALA A 159 1.14 -10.14 2.82
N PRO A 160 0.53 -9.32 3.71
CA PRO A 160 0.84 -7.90 3.74
C PRO A 160 2.25 -7.59 4.25
N LEU A 161 2.81 -8.41 5.15
CA LEU A 161 4.20 -8.26 5.61
C LEU A 161 5.20 -8.37 4.44
N LEU A 162 5.08 -9.44 3.65
CA LEU A 162 5.93 -9.69 2.49
C LEU A 162 5.71 -8.64 1.40
N SER A 163 4.45 -8.26 1.17
CA SER A 163 4.08 -7.26 0.15
C SER A 163 4.60 -5.88 0.48
N GLY A 164 4.36 -5.41 1.71
CA GLY A 164 4.84 -4.10 2.16
C GLY A 164 6.37 -4.03 2.21
N SER A 165 7.03 -5.13 2.57
CA SER A 165 8.49 -5.24 2.51
C SER A 165 9.01 -5.14 1.07
N LEU A 166 8.42 -5.91 0.14
CA LEU A 166 8.82 -5.87 -1.27
C LEU A 166 8.58 -4.50 -1.91
N GLU A 167 7.45 -3.85 -1.62
CA GLU A 167 7.18 -2.48 -2.05
C GLU A 167 8.27 -1.54 -1.52
N SER A 168 8.63 -1.64 -0.24
CA SER A 168 9.67 -0.79 0.36
C SER A 168 11.05 -1.02 -0.24
N LEU A 169 11.39 -2.24 -0.68
CA LEU A 169 12.65 -2.49 -1.38
C LEU A 169 12.73 -1.70 -2.69
N VAL A 170 11.60 -1.52 -3.38
CA VAL A 170 11.53 -0.76 -4.64
C VAL A 170 11.40 0.74 -4.39
N ALA A 171 10.58 1.15 -3.41
CA ALA A 171 10.17 2.54 -3.24
C ALA A 171 11.06 3.33 -2.27
N ASN A 172 11.67 2.71 -1.26
CA ASN A 172 12.31 3.45 -0.16
C ASN A 172 13.47 4.32 -0.65
N ARG A 173 14.37 3.80 -1.49
CA ARG A 173 15.48 4.57 -2.05
C ARG A 173 15.00 5.79 -2.84
N ALA A 174 13.96 5.61 -3.66
CA ALA A 174 13.35 6.69 -4.42
C ALA A 174 12.67 7.74 -3.50
N GLU A 175 12.10 7.32 -2.37
CA GLU A 175 11.59 8.24 -1.35
C GLU A 175 12.71 9.02 -0.65
N VAL A 176 13.82 8.38 -0.32
CA VAL A 176 15.00 9.03 0.28
C VAL A 176 15.64 10.03 -0.69
N GLU A 177 15.81 9.65 -1.97
CA GLU A 177 16.32 10.55 -3.01
C GLU A 177 15.41 11.77 -3.20
N ARG A 178 14.08 11.60 -3.14
CA ARG A 178 13.15 12.73 -3.17
C ARG A 178 13.23 13.61 -1.93
N TYR A 179 13.58 13.04 -0.78
CA TYR A 179 13.68 13.78 0.48
C TYR A 179 14.96 14.64 0.55
N TYR A 180 16.11 14.06 0.22
CA TYR A 180 17.42 14.74 0.31
C TYR A 180 17.95 15.32 -1.01
N GLY A 181 17.46 14.82 -2.15
CA GLY A 181 18.12 15.02 -3.44
C GLY A 181 19.28 14.04 -3.66
N ARG A 182 19.67 13.88 -4.93
CA ARG A 182 20.67 12.89 -5.38
C ARG A 182 22.03 13.03 -4.71
N GLN A 183 22.53 14.26 -4.60
CA GLN A 183 23.89 14.52 -4.11
C GLN A 183 24.03 14.18 -2.64
N GLN A 184 23.11 14.69 -1.81
CA GLN A 184 23.12 14.42 -0.37
C GLN A 184 22.83 12.94 -0.08
N PHE A 185 21.93 12.30 -0.83
CA PHE A 185 21.70 10.86 -0.65
C PHE A 185 22.95 10.04 -0.97
N LYS A 186 23.65 10.34 -2.08
CA LYS A 186 24.91 9.66 -2.43
C LYS A 186 25.98 9.81 -1.34
N GLN A 187 26.07 10.98 -0.71
CA GLN A 187 26.98 11.22 0.42
C GLN A 187 26.60 10.38 1.65
N ILE A 188 25.31 10.32 1.97
CA ILE A 188 24.78 9.47 3.05
C ILE A 188 25.14 8.00 2.80
N GLU A 189 24.92 7.50 1.58
CA GLU A 189 25.23 6.12 1.23
C GLU A 189 26.71 5.77 1.29
N SER A 190 27.60 6.68 0.86
CA SER A 190 29.05 6.41 0.91
C SER A 190 29.55 6.28 2.35
N ASN A 191 28.95 7.03 3.28
CA ASN A 191 29.40 7.09 4.67
C ASN A 191 28.80 5.98 5.54
N LEU A 192 27.67 5.38 5.14
CA LEU A 192 27.01 4.32 5.89
C LEU A 192 27.69 2.94 5.77
N ASN A 193 28.62 2.78 4.83
CA ASN A 193 29.41 1.56 4.57
C ASN A 193 28.58 0.25 4.60
N TRP A 194 27.39 0.27 4.00
CA TRP A 194 26.49 -0.88 4.03
C TRP A 194 26.91 -2.03 3.11
N GLY A 195 26.62 -3.26 3.54
CA GLY A 195 26.66 -4.45 2.69
C GLY A 195 25.61 -4.41 1.58
N GLY A 196 25.68 -5.37 0.64
CA GLY A 196 24.86 -5.37 -0.59
C GLY A 196 23.35 -5.29 -0.35
N LEU A 197 22.81 -6.13 0.55
CA LEU A 197 21.37 -6.13 0.86
C LEU A 197 20.92 -4.83 1.57
N ALA A 198 21.71 -4.32 2.51
CA ALA A 198 21.39 -3.07 3.22
C ALA A 198 21.41 -1.85 2.28
N LYS A 199 22.33 -1.83 1.29
CA LYS A 199 22.31 -0.84 0.20
C LYS A 199 21.02 -0.90 -0.59
N PHE A 200 20.52 -2.09 -0.90
CA PHE A 200 19.27 -2.23 -1.67
C PHE A 200 18.07 -1.68 -0.88
N CYS A 201 17.99 -1.93 0.42
CA CYS A 201 16.92 -1.42 1.29
C CYS A 201 16.92 0.11 1.45
N GLY A 202 18.10 0.75 1.51
CA GLY A 202 18.23 2.18 1.75
C GLY A 202 17.97 2.61 3.22
N PRO A 203 18.27 3.87 3.59
CA PRO A 203 18.06 4.37 4.96
C PRO A 203 16.59 4.45 5.31
N GLY A 204 16.30 4.24 6.59
CA GLY A 204 14.94 4.31 7.10
C GLY A 204 14.04 3.13 6.70
N TYR A 205 14.58 2.09 6.04
CA TYR A 205 13.80 0.98 5.46
C TYR A 205 12.76 0.40 6.42
N PHE A 206 13.10 0.13 7.68
CA PHE A 206 12.17 -0.49 8.63
C PHE A 206 10.91 0.34 8.88
N ALA A 207 11.05 1.66 9.01
CA ALA A 207 9.92 2.55 9.20
C ALA A 207 9.09 2.67 7.91
N ASN A 208 9.74 2.66 6.74
CA ASN A 208 9.06 2.64 5.44
C ASN A 208 8.28 1.33 5.23
N ALA A 209 8.92 0.19 5.49
CA ALA A 209 8.31 -1.14 5.40
C ALA A 209 7.13 -1.26 6.37
N SER A 210 7.30 -0.84 7.62
CA SER A 210 6.20 -0.86 8.61
C SER A 210 5.01 -0.04 8.13
N ARG A 211 5.23 1.15 7.56
CA ARG A 211 4.17 1.96 6.93
C ARG A 211 3.48 1.20 5.81
N ASN A 212 4.23 0.63 4.87
CA ASN A 212 3.66 -0.06 3.71
C ASN A 212 2.92 -1.34 4.11
N VAL A 213 3.40 -2.08 5.12
CA VAL A 213 2.71 -3.25 5.70
C VAL A 213 1.36 -2.85 6.28
N VAL A 214 1.30 -1.75 7.03
CA VAL A 214 0.03 -1.22 7.55
C VAL A 214 -0.91 -0.87 6.41
N MET A 215 -0.44 -0.13 5.41
CA MET A 215 -1.26 0.28 4.27
C MET A 215 -1.76 -0.89 3.43
N CYS A 216 -0.90 -1.89 3.22
CA CYS A 216 -1.26 -3.13 2.54
C CYS A 216 -2.29 -3.91 3.34
N SER A 217 -2.10 -4.00 4.68
CA SER A 217 -3.04 -4.67 5.58
C SER A 217 -4.41 -4.00 5.57
N THR A 218 -4.47 -2.67 5.68
CA THR A 218 -5.75 -1.97 5.69
C THR A 218 -6.46 -2.06 4.35
N THR A 219 -5.72 -1.93 3.24
CA THR A 219 -6.29 -1.90 1.89
C THR A 219 -6.75 -3.28 1.42
N PHE A 220 -5.88 -4.28 1.50
CA PHE A 220 -6.09 -5.55 0.83
C PHE A 220 -6.57 -6.67 1.75
N VAL A 221 -6.54 -6.45 3.07
CA VAL A 221 -6.90 -7.50 4.04
C VAL A 221 -8.07 -7.03 4.91
N LEU A 222 -7.86 -6.02 5.75
CA LEU A 222 -8.86 -5.57 6.71
C LEU A 222 -10.11 -5.06 6.02
N THR A 223 -9.98 -4.08 5.11
CA THR A 223 -11.14 -3.52 4.39
C THR A 223 -11.99 -4.61 3.72
N PRO A 224 -11.46 -5.50 2.86
CA PRO A 224 -12.27 -6.52 2.22
C PRO A 224 -12.85 -7.54 3.20
N ILE A 225 -12.08 -8.02 4.19
CA ILE A 225 -12.57 -9.00 5.16
C ILE A 225 -13.67 -8.40 6.03
N THR A 226 -13.45 -7.21 6.59
CA THR A 226 -14.43 -6.62 7.51
C THR A 226 -15.66 -6.11 6.79
N TYR A 227 -15.50 -5.59 5.56
CA TYR A 227 -16.63 -5.24 4.71
C TYR A 227 -17.47 -6.47 4.36
N LYS A 228 -16.82 -7.60 4.00
CA LYS A 228 -17.52 -8.84 3.67
C LYS A 228 -18.26 -9.42 4.87
N LEU A 229 -17.61 -9.49 6.03
CA LEU A 229 -18.11 -10.24 7.20
C LEU A 229 -19.00 -9.43 8.14
N TYR A 230 -18.75 -8.12 8.29
CA TYR A 230 -19.40 -7.31 9.32
C TYR A 230 -20.25 -6.16 8.78
N PHE A 231 -20.04 -5.71 7.53
CA PHE A 231 -20.89 -4.65 6.97
C PHE A 231 -22.29 -5.18 6.64
N PRO A 232 -23.37 -4.48 7.03
CA PRO A 232 -24.74 -4.96 6.82
C PRO A 232 -25.03 -5.25 5.35
N GLN A 233 -25.50 -6.46 5.06
CA GLN A 233 -25.59 -7.00 3.70
C GLN A 233 -26.55 -6.17 2.83
N GLU A 234 -27.66 -5.72 3.42
CA GLU A 234 -28.68 -4.89 2.79
C GLU A 234 -28.19 -3.47 2.44
N LYS A 235 -27.08 -3.03 3.05
CA LYS A 235 -26.47 -1.71 2.80
C LYS A 235 -25.28 -1.78 1.86
N LYS A 236 -24.81 -2.98 1.49
CA LYS A 236 -23.64 -3.13 0.62
C LYS A 236 -23.94 -2.58 -0.77
N SER A 237 -23.10 -1.66 -1.19
CA SER A 237 -23.11 -1.05 -2.52
C SER A 237 -21.68 -0.62 -2.90
N LYS A 238 -21.48 -0.24 -4.16
CA LYS A 238 -20.20 0.33 -4.62
C LYS A 238 -19.84 1.59 -3.84
N THR A 239 -20.83 2.43 -3.56
CA THR A 239 -20.69 3.68 -2.82
C THR A 239 -20.32 3.43 -1.35
N THR A 240 -20.94 2.46 -0.69
CA THR A 240 -20.60 2.15 0.70
C THR A 240 -19.23 1.49 0.80
N LEU A 241 -18.79 0.69 -0.18
CA LEU A 241 -17.42 0.16 -0.21
C LEU A 241 -16.40 1.28 -0.34
N PHE A 242 -16.66 2.30 -1.17
CA PHE A 242 -15.82 3.49 -1.24
C PHE A 242 -15.69 4.19 0.12
N TRP A 243 -16.82 4.53 0.75
CA TRP A 243 -16.79 5.21 2.06
C TRP A 243 -16.21 4.35 3.17
N TYR A 244 -16.45 3.04 3.14
CA TYR A 244 -15.90 2.10 4.10
C TYR A 244 -14.39 1.95 3.95
N GLY A 245 -13.90 1.77 2.73
CA GLY A 245 -12.46 1.73 2.43
C GLY A 245 -11.77 3.04 2.76
N LEU A 246 -12.40 4.17 2.45
CA LEU A 246 -11.95 5.50 2.84
C LEU A 246 -11.85 5.59 4.36
N GLY A 247 -12.89 5.21 5.11
CA GLY A 247 -12.90 5.24 6.57
C GLY A 247 -11.84 4.32 7.19
N MET A 248 -11.72 3.07 6.73
CA MET A 248 -10.73 2.11 7.23
C MET A 248 -9.29 2.61 6.98
N ASN A 249 -9.00 3.11 5.78
CA ASN A 249 -7.68 3.64 5.46
C ASN A 249 -7.41 4.99 6.16
N ILE A 250 -8.40 5.87 6.30
CA ILE A 250 -8.25 7.18 6.98
C ILE A 250 -8.06 7.03 8.49
N PHE A 251 -8.91 6.24 9.15
CA PHE A 251 -8.98 6.24 10.61
C PHE A 251 -8.13 5.14 11.24
N ALA A 252 -8.06 3.95 10.63
CA ALA A 252 -7.25 2.85 11.18
C ALA A 252 -5.84 2.81 10.58
N GLY A 253 -5.73 2.86 9.24
CA GLY A 253 -4.44 2.72 8.55
C GLY A 253 -3.54 3.95 8.71
N ASN A 254 -4.09 5.13 8.40
CA ASN A 254 -3.31 6.36 8.36
C ASN A 254 -2.79 6.78 9.73
N VAL A 255 -3.49 6.53 10.85
CA VAL A 255 -2.96 6.88 12.18
C VAL A 255 -1.60 6.22 12.41
N ILE A 256 -1.53 4.89 12.23
CA ILE A 256 -0.30 4.13 12.43
C ILE A 256 0.72 4.49 11.34
N ALA A 257 0.28 4.57 10.08
CA ALA A 257 1.16 4.89 8.96
C ALA A 257 1.81 6.29 9.10
N ILE A 258 1.11 7.27 9.68
CA ILE A 258 1.63 8.62 9.93
C ILE A 258 2.70 8.58 11.02
N THR A 259 2.50 7.82 12.09
CA THR A 259 3.52 7.60 13.12
C THR A 259 4.78 6.97 12.50
N GLN A 260 4.60 5.95 11.65
CA GLN A 260 5.72 5.32 10.94
C GLN A 260 6.40 6.26 9.95
N GLN A 261 5.66 7.13 9.27
CA GLN A 261 6.22 8.14 8.36
C GLN A 261 7.01 9.21 9.13
N ALA A 262 6.53 9.66 10.28
CA ALA A 262 7.25 10.60 11.13
C ALA A 262 8.53 9.97 11.69
N LEU A 263 8.46 8.69 12.10
CA LEU A 263 9.63 7.91 12.49
C LEU A 263 10.61 7.77 11.34
N TRP A 264 10.13 7.49 10.12
CA TRP A 264 10.95 7.41 8.91
C TRP A 264 11.70 8.73 8.66
N GLY A 265 10.99 9.86 8.60
CA GLY A 265 11.63 11.17 8.36
C GLY A 265 12.69 11.51 9.40
N ARG A 266 12.40 11.29 10.68
CA ARG A 266 13.37 11.54 11.76
C ARG A 266 14.54 10.54 11.75
N ALA A 267 14.28 9.29 11.39
CA ALA A 267 15.32 8.29 11.23
C ALA A 267 16.27 8.67 10.09
N LEU A 268 15.73 9.23 9.00
CA LEU A 268 16.55 9.82 7.95
C LEU A 268 17.35 11.00 8.48
N ASP A 269 16.73 11.98 9.13
CA ASP A 269 17.42 13.17 9.65
C ASP A 269 18.54 12.77 10.62
N TYR A 270 18.28 11.76 11.45
CA TYR A 270 19.27 11.13 12.29
C TYR A 270 20.38 10.52 11.44
N GLY A 271 20.07 9.69 10.45
CA GLY A 271 21.04 9.07 9.56
C GLY A 271 21.87 10.06 8.72
N ALA A 272 21.37 11.27 8.47
CA ALA A 272 22.05 12.29 7.68
C ALA A 272 23.09 13.10 8.48
N VAL A 273 23.08 13.03 9.82
CA VAL A 273 24.06 13.74 10.66
C VAL A 273 25.48 13.32 10.29
N GLY A 274 26.37 14.30 10.11
CA GLY A 274 27.76 14.05 9.69
C GLY A 274 27.89 13.53 8.26
N GLY A 275 26.83 13.65 7.45
CA GLY A 275 26.79 13.14 6.08
C GLY A 275 26.59 11.63 6.00
N GLY A 276 26.20 10.95 7.09
CA GLY A 276 25.88 9.51 7.10
C GLY A 276 26.29 8.83 8.41
N ARG A 277 25.30 8.39 9.21
CA ARG A 277 25.51 7.55 10.40
C ARG A 277 24.48 6.43 10.51
N PRO A 278 24.82 5.26 11.09
CA PRO A 278 23.87 4.18 11.33
C PRO A 278 22.66 4.67 12.14
N ILE A 279 21.45 4.30 11.69
CA ILE A 279 20.21 4.72 12.34
C ILE A 279 19.99 3.87 13.60
N ASN A 280 19.89 4.52 14.75
CA ASN A 280 19.43 3.92 15.98
C ASN A 280 17.99 4.40 16.26
N TYR A 281 17.00 3.54 15.99
CA TYR A 281 15.59 3.88 16.16
C TYR A 281 15.20 4.20 17.60
N GLU A 282 15.83 3.55 18.59
CA GLU A 282 15.60 3.86 20.01
C GLU A 282 16.06 5.29 20.32
N ALA A 283 17.25 5.68 19.85
CA ALA A 283 17.75 7.05 20.01
C ALA A 283 16.85 8.06 19.29
N VAL A 284 16.40 7.77 18.07
CA VAL A 284 15.45 8.62 17.32
C VAL A 284 14.16 8.85 18.11
N VAL A 285 13.59 7.77 18.67
CA VAL A 285 12.36 7.87 19.47
C VAL A 285 12.62 8.66 20.75
N ARG A 286 13.66 8.32 21.51
CA ARG A 286 13.98 8.96 22.79
C ARG A 286 14.31 10.44 22.63
N GLU A 287 15.12 10.81 21.64
CA GLU A 287 15.49 12.20 21.35
C GLU A 287 14.28 13.00 20.86
N GLY A 288 13.43 12.40 20.00
CA GLY A 288 12.19 13.01 19.55
C GLY A 288 11.23 13.31 20.70
N LEU A 289 10.98 12.31 21.56
CA LEU A 289 10.13 12.45 22.74
C LEU A 289 10.71 13.46 23.75
N LYS A 290 12.03 13.47 23.96
CA LYS A 290 12.68 14.41 24.86
C LYS A 290 12.56 15.86 24.37
N LYS A 291 12.67 16.09 23.06
CA LYS A 291 12.70 17.44 22.47
C LYS A 291 11.30 18.02 22.25
N GLU A 292 10.36 17.20 21.77
CA GLU A 292 9.05 17.65 21.27
C GLU A 292 7.87 16.88 21.90
N GLY A 293 8.13 15.94 22.81
CA GLY A 293 7.08 15.07 23.38
C GLY A 293 6.39 14.22 22.30
N ILE A 294 5.11 13.90 22.52
CA ILE A 294 4.27 13.16 21.55
C ILE A 294 4.16 13.92 20.22
N SER A 295 4.27 15.26 20.25
CA SER A 295 4.19 16.12 19.06
C SER A 295 5.29 15.83 18.03
N ALA A 296 6.38 15.16 18.46
CA ALA A 296 7.42 14.66 17.59
C ALA A 296 6.86 13.75 16.49
N PHE A 297 5.92 12.87 16.87
CA PHE A 297 5.37 11.79 16.02
C PHE A 297 3.92 12.03 15.65
N PHE A 298 3.16 12.78 16.45
CA PHE A 298 1.74 13.01 16.22
C PHE A 298 1.32 14.41 16.64
N THR A 299 0.69 15.14 15.70
CA THR A 299 -0.13 16.32 16.02
C THR A 299 -1.40 16.25 15.18
N PRO A 300 -2.51 16.89 15.60
CA PRO A 300 -3.71 16.97 14.77
C PRO A 300 -3.39 17.54 13.38
N ALA A 301 -2.54 18.56 13.28
CA ALA A 301 -2.14 19.16 12.01
C ALA A 301 -1.36 18.19 11.10
N LYS A 302 -0.36 17.47 11.64
CA LYS A 302 0.37 16.41 10.92
C LYS A 302 -0.58 15.29 10.49
N TRP A 303 -1.55 14.96 11.34
CA TRP A 303 -2.53 13.93 11.06
C TRP A 303 -3.49 14.34 9.94
N PHE A 304 -4.17 15.48 10.07
CA PHE A 304 -5.14 15.98 9.09
C PHE A 304 -4.51 16.21 7.72
N SER A 305 -3.32 16.81 7.65
CA SER A 305 -2.64 17.02 6.37
C SER A 305 -2.32 15.71 5.64
N ARG A 306 -1.94 14.67 6.39
CA ARG A 306 -1.66 13.34 5.83
C ARG A 306 -2.91 12.58 5.47
N VAL A 307 -3.96 12.67 6.29
CA VAL A 307 -5.28 12.15 5.94
C VAL A 307 -5.73 12.76 4.63
N LEU A 308 -5.70 14.09 4.49
CA LEU A 308 -6.13 14.76 3.26
C LEU A 308 -5.26 14.40 2.05
N MET A 309 -3.96 14.18 2.24
CA MET A 309 -3.04 13.73 1.19
C MET A 309 -3.32 12.28 0.74
N ASN A 310 -3.42 11.35 1.69
CA ASN A 310 -3.51 9.91 1.41
C ASN A 310 -4.94 9.42 1.18
N ALA A 311 -5.94 10.11 1.73
CA ALA A 311 -7.35 9.70 1.67
C ALA A 311 -7.81 9.43 0.24
N PRO A 312 -7.57 10.31 -0.76
CA PRO A 312 -8.02 10.04 -2.11
C PRO A 312 -7.30 8.84 -2.72
N ALA A 313 -5.97 8.83 -2.69
CA ALA A 313 -5.18 7.81 -3.37
C ALA A 313 -5.30 6.43 -2.69
N GLN A 314 -5.13 6.35 -1.38
CA GLN A 314 -5.14 5.07 -0.67
C GLN A 314 -6.54 4.68 -0.20
N GLY A 315 -7.37 5.64 0.20
CA GLY A 315 -8.75 5.36 0.65
C GLY A 315 -9.68 4.92 -0.48
N ALA A 316 -9.49 5.41 -1.71
CA ALA A 316 -10.27 4.95 -2.85
C ALA A 316 -9.72 3.65 -3.48
N LEU A 317 -8.50 3.22 -3.11
CA LEU A 317 -7.88 2.05 -3.72
C LEU A 317 -8.66 0.75 -3.49
N PRO A 318 -9.21 0.42 -2.30
CA PRO A 318 -10.07 -0.74 -2.13
C PRO A 318 -11.28 -0.73 -3.08
N TRP A 319 -11.91 0.43 -3.27
CA TRP A 319 -13.01 0.57 -4.22
C TRP A 319 -12.54 0.40 -5.67
N TYR A 320 -11.47 1.09 -6.06
CA TYR A 320 -10.93 0.98 -7.42
C TYR A 320 -10.54 -0.47 -7.76
N TYR A 321 -9.84 -1.13 -6.83
CA TYR A 321 -9.38 -2.50 -6.97
C TYR A 321 -10.52 -3.51 -7.09
N ASN A 322 -11.58 -3.35 -6.31
CA ASN A 322 -12.67 -4.31 -6.23
C ASN A 322 -13.90 -3.96 -7.08
N GLU A 323 -14.02 -2.75 -7.61
CA GLU A 323 -15.19 -2.35 -8.41
C GLU A 323 -14.83 -1.91 -9.82
N ILE A 324 -13.75 -1.14 -9.98
CA ILE A 324 -13.40 -0.57 -11.29
C ILE A 324 -12.58 -1.57 -12.11
N LEU A 325 -11.54 -2.16 -11.54
CA LEU A 325 -10.72 -3.13 -12.28
C LEU A 325 -11.53 -4.34 -12.78
N PRO A 326 -12.43 -4.97 -11.98
CA PRO A 326 -13.21 -6.12 -12.43
C PRO A 326 -14.06 -5.87 -13.68
N MET A 327 -14.49 -4.62 -13.93
CA MET A 327 -15.30 -4.29 -15.11
C MET A 327 -14.58 -4.55 -16.44
N GLY A 328 -13.24 -4.54 -16.45
CA GLY A 328 -12.44 -4.79 -17.66
C GLY A 328 -11.87 -6.20 -17.77
N GLU A 329 -11.90 -7.01 -16.71
CA GLU A 329 -11.19 -8.30 -16.65
C GLU A 329 -11.64 -9.28 -17.72
N HIS A 330 -12.94 -9.45 -17.90
CA HIS A 330 -13.49 -10.37 -18.89
C HIS A 330 -13.10 -9.96 -20.32
N LYS A 331 -13.14 -8.65 -20.63
CA LYS A 331 -12.74 -8.12 -21.95
C LYS A 331 -11.26 -8.35 -22.23
N VAL A 332 -10.40 -8.21 -21.22
CA VAL A 332 -8.96 -8.48 -21.34
C VAL A 332 -8.71 -9.95 -21.59
N LEU A 333 -9.41 -10.86 -20.90
CA LEU A 333 -9.28 -12.30 -21.15
C LEU A 333 -9.77 -12.69 -22.55
N GLN A 334 -10.89 -12.11 -23.03
CA GLN A 334 -11.34 -12.32 -24.41
C GLN A 334 -10.31 -11.83 -25.44
N LEU A 335 -9.68 -10.68 -25.20
CA LEU A 335 -8.62 -10.18 -26.06
C LEU A 335 -7.42 -11.12 -26.07
N VAL A 336 -6.98 -11.60 -24.91
CA VAL A 336 -5.89 -12.60 -24.80
C VAL A 336 -6.26 -13.89 -25.50
N LYS A 337 -7.49 -14.40 -25.32
CA LYS A 337 -7.99 -15.58 -26.05
C LYS A 337 -7.80 -15.41 -27.56
N LYS A 338 -8.21 -14.25 -28.10
CA LYS A 338 -8.09 -13.91 -29.52
C LYS A 338 -6.62 -13.80 -29.96
N LEU A 339 -5.77 -13.13 -29.19
CA LEU A 339 -4.35 -12.92 -29.53
C LEU A 339 -3.53 -14.21 -29.52
N TYR A 340 -3.82 -15.12 -28.59
CA TYR A 340 -3.11 -16.41 -28.46
C TYR A 340 -3.74 -17.54 -29.28
N GLY A 341 -4.84 -17.29 -30.01
CA GLY A 341 -5.51 -18.30 -30.82
C GLY A 341 -6.06 -19.48 -30.01
N ILE A 342 -6.39 -19.26 -28.73
CA ILE A 342 -6.96 -20.27 -27.85
C ILE A 342 -8.38 -20.54 -28.35
N ARG A 343 -8.66 -21.78 -28.77
CA ARG A 343 -9.96 -22.19 -29.30
C ARG A 343 -10.90 -22.56 -28.17
#